data_AF-A0A5R9AL53-F1
#
_entry.id   AF-A0A5R9AL53-F1
#
_cell.length_a   1.000
_cell.length_b   1.000
_cell.length_c   1.000
_cell.angle_alpha   90.00
_cell.angle_beta   90.00
_cell.angle_gamma   90.00
#
_symmetry.space_group_name_H-M   'P 1'
#
loop_
_entity.id
_entity.type
_entity.pdbx_description
1 polymer ?
#
loop_
_entity_poly.entity_id
_entity_poly.type
_entity_poly.pdbx_seq_one_letter_code
_entity_poly.pdbx_strand_id
1 'polypeptide(L)' 'MKSPCIKICEFEEGICLGCGRSREEIKAWKRVDHLGQEAILAEADMRLLVLEAQGKRLYR' A
#
# COMPACT_ATOMS: atom_id res chain seq x y z
N MET A 1 12.68 -7.68 3.64
CA MET A 1 11.30 -7.18 3.64
C MET A 1 10.42 -8.01 2.70
N LYS A 2 9.31 -8.60 3.16
CA LYS A 2 8.30 -9.15 2.24
C LYS A 2 7.39 -8.01 1.79
N SER A 3 7.12 -7.91 0.49
CA SER A 3 6.16 -6.93 -0.03
C SER A 3 4.74 -7.37 0.37
N PRO A 4 3.89 -6.49 0.93
CA PRO A 4 2.48 -6.78 1.27
C PRO A 4 1.59 -6.86 0.01
N CYS A 5 2.20 -6.95 -1.17
CA CYS A 5 1.47 -7.01 -2.43
C CYS A 5 0.83 -8.38 -2.62
N ILE A 6 -0.51 -8.39 -2.63
CA ILE A 6 -1.33 -9.57 -2.93
C ILE A 6 -1.47 -9.84 -4.45
N LYS A 7 -0.68 -9.17 -5.29
CA LYS A 7 -0.74 -9.20 -6.77
C LYS A 7 -2.07 -8.72 -7.38
N ILE A 8 -2.89 -8.03 -6.59
CA ILE A 8 -4.09 -7.33 -7.05
C ILE A 8 -3.82 -5.83 -6.92
N CYS A 9 -3.90 -5.12 -8.05
CA CYS A 9 -3.64 -3.69 -8.13
C CYS A 9 -4.94 -2.97 -8.51
N GLU A 10 -5.77 -2.72 -7.50
CA GLU A 10 -6.97 -1.88 -7.64
C GLU A 10 -6.76 -0.60 -6.85
N PHE A 11 -7.01 0.55 -7.48
CA PHE A 11 -6.69 1.85 -6.90
C PHE A 11 -7.94 2.68 -6.70
N GLU A 12 -8.08 3.26 -5.52
CA GLU A 12 -9.08 4.28 -5.22
C GLU A 12 -8.36 5.52 -4.70
N GLU A 13 -8.67 6.68 -5.28
CA GLU A 13 -8.00 7.95 -4.97
C GLU A 13 -6.46 7.89 -5.06
N GLY A 14 -5.93 6.96 -5.88
CA GLY A 14 -4.50 6.76 -6.08
C GLY A 14 -3.85 5.75 -5.12
N ILE A 15 -4.60 5.19 -4.16
CA ILE A 15 -4.13 4.20 -3.17
C ILE A 15 -4.62 2.80 -3.54
N CYS A 16 -3.74 1.80 -3.47
CA CYS A 16 -4.09 0.41 -3.73
C CYS A 16 -4.98 -0.16 -2.62
N LEU A 17 -6.18 -0.61 -2.95
CA LEU A 17 -7.15 -1.20 -2.02
C LEU A 17 -6.71 -2.55 -1.44
N GLY A 18 -5.73 -3.22 -2.07
CA GLY A 18 -5.20 -4.50 -1.60
C GLY A 18 -3.98 -4.38 -0.69
N CYS A 19 -3.05 -3.48 -1.01
CA CYS A 19 -1.79 -3.37 -0.27
C CYS A 19 -1.56 -2.00 0.40
N GLY A 20 -2.49 -1.05 0.27
CA GLY A 20 -2.43 0.28 0.90
C GLY A 20 -1.45 1.27 0.26
N ARG A 21 -0.78 0.87 -0.82
CA ARG A 21 0.31 1.64 -1.43
C ARG A 21 -0.16 2.44 -2.63
N SER A 22 0.39 3.62 -2.77
CA SER A 22 0.18 4.52 -3.90
C SER A 22 0.93 4.03 -5.13
N ARG A 23 0.49 4.47 -6.31
CA ARG A 23 1.17 4.15 -7.59
C ARG A 23 2.65 4.54 -7.59
N GLU A 24 2.97 5.70 -7.02
CA GLU A 24 4.35 6.20 -6.93
C GLU A 24 5.21 5.33 -6.03
N GLU A 25 4.70 4.92 -4.87
CA GLU A 25 5.39 4.04 -3.92
C GLU A 25 5.62 2.63 -4.50
N ILE A 26 4.69 2.13 -5.32
CA ILE A 26 4.86 0.84 -6.02
C ILE A 26 5.97 0.96 -7.07
N LYS A 27 6.00 2.05 -7.84
CA LYS A 27 7.04 2.31 -8.85
C LYS A 27 8.41 2.55 -8.21
N ALA A 28 8.45 3.23 -7.07
CA ALA A 28 9.66 3.54 -6.33
C ALA A 28 10.15 2.38 -5.46
N TRP A 29 9.34 1.33 -5.19
CA TRP A 29 9.66 0.25 -4.25
C TRP A 29 11.04 -0.40 -4.46
N LYS A 30 11.41 -0.64 -5.72
CA LYS A 30 12.71 -1.24 -6.07
C LYS A 30 13.89 -0.26 -5.98
N ARG A 31 13.60 1.04 -5.85
CA ARG A 31 14.58 2.14 -5.82
C ARG A 31 14.77 2.72 -4.42
N VAL A 32 13.82 2.51 -3.51
CA VAL A 32 13.92 2.97 -2.12
C VAL A 32 14.72 2.00 -1.27
N ASP A 33 15.55 2.56 -0.38
CA ASP A 33 16.28 1.83 0.65
C ASP A 33 15.35 1.23 1.72
N HIS A 34 15.89 0.36 2.56
CA HIS A 34 15.14 -0.37 3.59
C HIS A 34 14.29 0.56 4.48
N LEU A 35 14.85 1.68 4.92
CA LEU A 35 14.13 2.66 5.75
C LEU A 35 12.95 3.29 5.00
N GLY A 36 13.11 3.59 3.71
CA GLY A 36 12.03 4.08 2.86
C GLY A 36 10.97 3.01 2.63
N GLN A 37 11.39 1.75 2.51
CA GLN A 37 10.46 0.62 2.44
C GLN A 37 9.62 0.50 3.71
N GLU A 38 10.25 0.63 4.88
CA GLU A 38 9.57 0.62 6.18
C GLU A 38 8.56 1.75 6.33
N ALA A 39 8.94 2.98 5.96
CA ALA A 39 8.06 4.14 6.00
C ALA A 39 6.81 3.94 5.11
N ILE A 40 7.01 3.49 3.87
CA ILE A 40 5.92 3.20 2.93
C ILE A 40 4.99 2.12 3.48
N LEU A 41 5.53 1.09 4.14
CA LEU A 41 4.70 0.04 4.73
C LEU A 41 3.89 0.54 5.92
N ALA A 42 4.47 1.37 6.78
CA ALA A 42 3.77 1.98 7.90
C ALA A 42 2.63 2.90 7.40
N GLU A 43 2.89 3.73 6.40
CA GLU A 43 1.86 4.57 5.79
C GLU A 43 0.78 3.73 5.09
N ALA A 44 1.17 2.68 4.37
CA ALA A 44 0.22 1.80 3.69
C ALA A 44 -0.69 1.06 4.68
N ASP A 45 -0.16 0.64 5.83
CA ASP A 45 -0.96 0.01 6.89
C ASP A 45 -1.98 1.00 7.47
N MET A 46 -1.55 2.23 7.77
CA MET A 46 -2.46 3.30 8.22
C MET A 46 -3.56 3.60 7.19
N ARG A 47 -3.21 3.65 5.89
CA ARG A 47 -4.20 3.84 4.82
C ARG A 47 -5.17 2.66 4.74
N LEU A 48 -4.71 1.43 4.93
CA LEU A 48 -5.58 0.26 4.97
C LEU A 48 -6.57 0.32 6.13
N LEU A 49 -6.17 0.81 7.31
CA LEU A 49 -7.08 1.03 8.45
C LEU A 49 -8.16 2.05 8.11
N VAL A 50 -7.81 3.15 7.42
CA VAL A 50 -8.77 4.15 6.95
C VAL A 50 -9.72 3.55 5.92
N LEU A 51 -9.19 2.83 4.92
CA LEU A 51 -10.00 2.15 3.90
C LEU A 51 -10.93 1.09 4.51
N GLU A 52 -10.47 0.38 5.53
CA GLU A 52 -11.27 -0.61 6.25
C GLU A 52 -12.39 0.07 7.05
N ALA A 53 -12.10 1.18 7.74
CA ALA A 53 -13.10 1.99 8.43
C ALA A 53 -14.15 2.58 7.47
N GLN A 54 -13.77 2.85 6.22
CA GLN A 54 -14.67 3.33 5.17
C GLN A 54 -15.40 2.20 4.41
N GLY A 55 -15.11 0.92 4.71
CA GLY A 55 -15.67 -0.22 3.98
C GLY A 55 -15.14 -0.38 2.54
N LYS A 56 -14.04 0.29 2.21
CA LYS A 56 -13.42 0.34 0.88
C LYS A 56 -12.27 -0.65 0.70
N ARG A 57 -11.84 -1.33 1.77
CA ARG A 57 -10.82 -2.38 1.69
C ARG A 57 -11.42 -3.66 1.11
N LEU A 58 -11.17 -3.91 -0.17
CA LEU A 58 -11.78 -5.01 -0.92
C LEU A 58 -11.00 -6.33 -0.85
N TYR A 59 -9.70 -6.30 -0.55
CA TYR A 59 -8.85 -7.48 -0.56
C TYR A 59 -8.03 -7.61 0.73
N ARG A 60 -7.90 -8.84 1.24
CA ARG A 60 -7.20 -9.18 2.49
C ARG A 60 -6.22 -10.33 2.28
#